data_AF-A0A6B3GYV5-F1
#
_entry.id   AF-A0A6B3GYV5-F1
#
_cell.length_a   1.000
_cell.length_b   1.000
_cell.length_c   1.000
_cell.angle_alpha   90.00
_cell.angle_beta   90.00
_cell.angle_gamma   90.00
#
_symmetry.space_group_name_H-M   'P 1'
#
loop_
_entity.id
_entity.type
_entity.pdbx_description
1 polymer ?
#
loop_
_entity_poly.entity_id
_entity_poly.type
_entity_poly.pdbx_seq_one_letter_code
_entity_poly.pdbx_strand_id
1 'polypeptide(L)'
;MSDPLPVLDDLVAESDELDALVAGLSDAEWKVATPAEGWTVAHQVAHLAWTDRVALTAVTDPEAFAAHVAEASARPFTFVDEAAEARAALPPAESLTGWRAGRAALDAAL
;
A
#
# COMPACT_ATOMS: atom_id res chain seq x y z
N MET A 1 1.58 -26.50 8.92
CA MET A 1 1.33 -25.29 8.12
C MET A 1 -0.17 -25.14 8.04
N SER A 2 -0.75 -24.04 8.52
CA SER A 2 -2.18 -23.77 8.34
C SER A 2 -2.45 -23.39 6.88
N ASP A 3 -3.70 -23.58 6.43
CA ASP A 3 -4.17 -23.15 5.12
C ASP A 3 -4.11 -21.60 5.04
N PRO A 4 -3.42 -21.00 4.05
CA PRO A 4 -3.37 -19.56 3.90
C PRO A 4 -4.65 -18.95 3.34
N LEU A 5 -5.53 -19.74 2.69
CA LEU A 5 -6.71 -19.22 1.98
C LEU A 5 -7.62 -18.35 2.86
N PRO A 6 -7.97 -18.72 4.11
CA PRO A 6 -8.82 -17.87 4.94
C PRO A 6 -8.20 -16.49 5.24
N VAL A 7 -6.88 -16.40 5.36
CA VAL A 7 -6.18 -15.13 5.61
C VAL A 7 -6.20 -14.25 4.36
N LEU A 8 -6.11 -14.85 3.17
CA LEU A 8 -6.20 -14.13 1.91
C LEU A 8 -7.62 -13.62 1.66
N ASP A 9 -8.63 -14.45 1.94
CA ASP A 9 -10.05 -14.04 1.87
C ASP A 9 -10.34 -12.86 2.82
N ASP A 10 -9.86 -12.93 4.06
CA ASP A 10 -9.99 -11.83 5.03
C ASP A 10 -9.26 -10.57 4.55
N LEU A 11 -8.05 -10.69 3.99
CA LEU A 11 -7.29 -9.56 3.45
C LEU A 11 -8.04 -8.84 2.32
N VAL A 12 -8.69 -9.60 1.43
CA VAL A 12 -9.52 -9.04 0.34
C VAL A 12 -10.72 -8.30 0.94
N ALA A 13 -11.43 -8.92 1.88
CA ALA A 13 -12.59 -8.32 2.52
C ALA A 13 -12.24 -7.02 3.27
N GLU A 14 -11.19 -7.02 4.08
CA GLU A 14 -10.70 -5.83 4.79
C GLU A 14 -10.26 -4.71 3.83
N SER A 15 -9.64 -5.09 2.71
CA SER A 15 -9.23 -4.14 1.67
C SER A 15 -10.42 -3.47 0.98
N ASP A 16 -11.50 -4.23 0.72
CA ASP A 16 -12.72 -3.72 0.10
C ASP A 16 -13.50 -2.80 1.07
N GLU A 17 -13.55 -3.13 2.36
CA GLU A 17 -14.12 -2.26 3.39
C GLU A 17 -13.37 -0.93 3.49
N LEU A 18 -12.03 -0.98 3.49
CA LEU A 18 -11.21 0.22 3.52
C LEU A 18 -11.39 1.05 2.23
N ASP A 19 -11.40 0.39 1.07
CA ASP A 19 -11.65 1.04 -0.23
C ASP A 19 -12.97 1.82 -0.24
N ALA A 20 -14.05 1.19 0.22
CA ALA A 20 -15.36 1.83 0.32
C ALA A 20 -15.35 3.04 1.25
N LEU A 21 -14.61 2.97 2.37
CA LEU A 21 -14.46 4.09 3.30
C LEU A 21 -13.72 5.27 2.65
N VAL A 22 -12.58 5.04 2.00
CA VAL A 22 -11.76 6.12 1.45
C VAL A 22 -12.27 6.66 0.11
N ALA A 23 -13.04 5.88 -0.64
CA ALA A 23 -13.66 6.30 -1.91
C ALA A 23 -14.74 7.38 -1.73
N GLY A 24 -15.35 7.47 -0.54
CA GLY A 24 -16.36 8.48 -0.20
C GLY A 24 -15.77 9.82 0.28
N LEU A 25 -14.46 9.89 0.52
CA LEU A 25 -13.81 11.07 1.08
C LEU A 25 -13.55 12.13 0.01
N SER A 26 -13.70 13.40 0.41
CA SER A 26 -13.27 14.57 -0.37
C SER A 26 -11.75 14.75 -0.34
N ASP A 27 -11.21 15.51 -1.30
CA ASP A 27 -9.78 15.87 -1.33
C ASP A 27 -9.27 16.53 -0.04
N ALA A 28 -10.15 17.22 0.71
CA ALA A 28 -9.80 17.82 1.99
C ALA A 28 -9.68 16.76 3.10
N GLU A 29 -10.55 15.75 3.08
CA GLU A 29 -10.53 14.64 4.04
C GLU A 29 -9.32 13.72 3.82
N TRP A 30 -8.86 13.56 2.57
CA TRP A 30 -7.59 12.88 2.27
C TRP A 30 -6.35 13.55 2.90
N LYS A 31 -6.46 14.82 3.25
CA LYS A 31 -5.40 15.62 3.90
C LYS A 31 -5.53 15.66 5.43
N VAL A 32 -6.54 15.00 6.01
CA VAL A 32 -6.70 14.93 7.46
C VAL A 32 -5.55 14.12 8.05
N ALA A 33 -4.95 14.66 9.12
CA ALA A 33 -3.88 14.02 9.86
C ALA A 33 -4.38 12.75 10.57
N THR A 34 -3.51 11.76 10.64
CA THR A 34 -3.75 10.49 11.35
C THR A 34 -2.92 10.47 12.65
N PRO A 35 -3.14 9.49 13.54
CA PRO A 35 -2.31 9.34 14.74
C PRO A 35 -0.82 9.08 14.44
N ALA A 36 -0.48 8.60 13.24
CA ALA A 36 0.90 8.56 12.78
C ALA A 36 1.36 9.99 12.48
N GLU A 37 2.35 10.47 13.25
CA GLU A 37 2.84 11.84 13.16
C GLU A 37 3.33 12.16 11.74
N GLY A 38 2.89 13.30 11.21
CA GLY A 38 3.22 13.73 9.84
C GLY A 38 2.37 13.07 8.75
N TRP A 39 1.66 11.96 9.03
CA TRP A 39 0.92 11.22 8.02
C TRP A 39 -0.55 11.62 7.96
N THR A 40 -1.03 11.85 6.75
CA THR A 40 -2.45 12.03 6.43
C THR A 40 -3.11 10.73 6.00
N VAL A 41 -4.43 10.73 5.77
CA VAL A 41 -5.12 9.60 5.13
C VAL A 41 -4.46 9.20 3.81
N ALA A 42 -4.01 10.18 3.01
CA ALA A 42 -3.27 9.91 1.77
C ALA A 42 -1.97 9.12 2.01
N HIS A 43 -1.24 9.42 3.09
CA HIS A 43 -0.03 8.68 3.46
C HIS A 43 -0.33 7.23 3.84
N GLN A 44 -1.41 7.00 4.58
CA GLN A 44 -1.82 5.65 4.96
C GLN A 44 -2.13 4.79 3.73
N VAL A 45 -2.95 5.31 2.81
CA VAL A 45 -3.29 4.59 1.58
C VAL A 45 -2.06 4.42 0.67
N ALA A 46 -1.20 5.43 0.60
CA ALA A 46 0.07 5.36 -0.13
C ALA A 46 1.00 4.27 0.40
N HIS A 47 1.07 4.11 1.72
CA HIS A 47 1.87 3.07 2.38
C HIS A 47 1.33 1.67 2.09
N LEU A 48 -0.01 1.48 2.15
CA LEU A 48 -0.64 0.22 1.76
C LEU A 48 -0.35 -0.13 0.29
N ALA A 49 -0.59 0.82 -0.62
CA ALA A 49 -0.32 0.64 -2.04
C ALA A 49 1.17 0.42 -2.36
N TRP A 50 2.08 0.91 -1.52
CA TRP A 50 3.50 0.58 -1.64
C TRP A 50 3.77 -0.85 -1.20
N THR A 51 3.22 -1.26 -0.05
CA THR A 51 3.37 -2.61 0.49
C THR A 51 2.85 -3.67 -0.49
N ASP A 52 1.68 -3.46 -1.08
CA ASP A 52 1.11 -4.37 -2.09
C ASP A 52 2.04 -4.57 -3.29
N ARG A 53 2.68 -3.49 -3.75
CA ARG A 53 3.67 -3.58 -4.84
C ARG A 53 4.92 -4.33 -4.43
N VAL A 54 5.42 -4.11 -3.21
CA VAL A 54 6.60 -4.82 -2.71
C VAL A 54 6.30 -6.31 -2.56
N ALA A 55 5.11 -6.66 -2.08
CA ALA A 55 4.64 -8.05 -2.02
C ALA A 55 4.52 -8.67 -3.42
N LEU A 56 3.92 -7.94 -4.38
CA LEU A 56 3.83 -8.40 -5.76
C LEU A 56 5.22 -8.64 -6.37
N THR A 57 6.17 -7.72 -6.16
CA THR A 57 7.56 -7.90 -6.59
C THR A 57 8.18 -9.12 -5.92
N ALA A 58 7.96 -9.34 -4.61
CA ALA A 58 8.51 -10.50 -3.91
C ALA A 58 8.05 -11.84 -4.52
N VAL A 59 6.79 -11.93 -4.95
CA VAL A 59 6.23 -13.17 -5.53
C VAL A 59 6.50 -13.33 -7.02
N THR A 60 6.69 -12.23 -7.77
CA THR A 60 6.87 -12.26 -9.23
C THR A 60 8.32 -12.06 -9.71
N ASP A 61 9.15 -11.35 -8.95
CA ASP A 61 10.51 -10.99 -9.31
C ASP A 61 11.44 -10.99 -8.07
N PRO A 62 11.99 -12.18 -7.70
CA PRO A 62 12.86 -12.31 -6.54
C PRO A 62 14.15 -11.47 -6.61
N GLU A 63 14.67 -11.20 -7.81
CA GLU A 63 15.89 -10.40 -7.98
C GLU A 63 15.60 -8.92 -7.72
N ALA A 64 14.51 -8.39 -8.29
CA ALA A 64 14.07 -7.02 -8.02
C ALA A 64 13.72 -6.84 -6.54
N PHE A 65 13.11 -7.84 -5.90
CA PHE A 65 12.83 -7.81 -4.47
C PHE A 65 14.12 -7.76 -3.63
N ALA A 66 15.12 -8.58 -3.96
CA ALA A 66 16.41 -8.55 -3.26
C ALA A 66 17.11 -7.20 -3.37
N ALA A 67 17.06 -6.56 -4.55
CA ALA A 67 17.55 -5.20 -4.73
C ALA A 67 16.78 -4.19 -3.88
N HIS A 68 15.46 -4.30 -3.83
CA HIS A 68 14.61 -3.43 -3.00
C HIS A 68 14.93 -3.55 -1.50
N VAL A 69 15.15 -4.77 -1.01
CA VAL A 69 15.56 -5.02 0.38
C VAL A 69 16.93 -4.41 0.68
N ALA A 70 17.87 -4.48 -0.26
CA ALA A 70 19.19 -3.87 -0.10
C ALA A 70 19.09 -2.33 -0.01
N GLU A 71 18.28 -1.70 -0.84
CA GLU A 71 17.99 -0.25 -0.78
C GLU A 71 17.35 0.13 0.56
N ALA A 72 16.33 -0.61 1.00
CA ALA A 72 15.66 -0.38 2.27
C ALA A 72 16.62 -0.51 3.46
N SER A 73 17.51 -1.50 3.42
CA SER A 73 18.52 -1.75 4.46
C SER A 73 19.54 -0.62 4.60
N ALA A 74 19.80 0.13 3.53
CA ALA A 74 20.67 1.30 3.56
C ALA A 74 20.00 2.53 4.22
N ARG A 75 18.65 2.55 4.30
CA ARG A 75 17.86 3.66 4.85
C ARG A 75 16.72 3.17 5.77
N PRO A 76 17.04 2.39 6.82
CA PRO A 76 16.04 1.64 7.59
C PRO A 76 15.02 2.52 8.32
N PHE A 77 15.34 3.80 8.56
CA PHE A 77 14.48 4.73 9.28
C PHE A 77 13.70 5.70 8.37
N THR A 78 13.99 5.77 7.08
CA THR A 78 13.35 6.78 6.19
C THR A 78 12.78 6.21 4.91
N PHE A 79 13.15 4.98 4.54
CA PHE A 79 12.79 4.40 3.25
C PHE A 79 11.28 4.33 3.02
N VAL A 80 10.54 3.87 4.04
CA VAL A 80 9.08 3.74 3.98
C VAL A 80 8.41 5.11 4.00
N ASP A 81 8.86 6.02 4.89
CA ASP A 81 8.31 7.36 5.02
C ASP A 81 8.42 8.14 3.71
N GLU A 82 9.60 8.10 3.07
CA GLU A 82 9.81 8.78 1.79
C GLU A 82 9.00 8.14 0.66
N ALA A 83 8.84 6.82 0.67
CA ALA A 83 8.01 6.11 -0.31
C ALA A 83 6.51 6.42 -0.15
N ALA A 84 6.06 6.65 1.09
CA ALA A 84 4.70 7.07 1.42
C ALA A 84 4.48 8.54 1.04
N GLU A 85 5.38 9.45 1.42
CA GLU A 85 5.33 10.89 1.10
C GLU A 85 5.24 11.13 -0.41
N ALA A 86 6.13 10.50 -1.19
CA ALA A 86 6.16 10.66 -2.65
C ALA A 86 4.84 10.26 -3.33
N ARG A 87 4.11 9.30 -2.74
CA ARG A 87 2.85 8.77 -3.28
C ARG A 87 1.63 9.48 -2.71
N ALA A 88 1.71 9.97 -1.48
CA ALA A 88 0.67 10.78 -0.87
C ALA A 88 0.47 12.12 -1.60
N ALA A 89 1.47 12.57 -2.37
CA ALA A 89 1.38 13.73 -3.26
C ALA A 89 0.50 13.53 -4.50
N LEU A 90 0.13 12.28 -4.84
CA LEU A 90 -0.77 11.99 -5.95
C LEU A 90 -2.21 12.42 -5.61
N PRO A 91 -3.02 12.84 -6.62
CA PRO A 91 -4.44 13.09 -6.41
C PRO A 91 -5.15 11.85 -5.81
N PRO A 92 -6.10 12.02 -4.87
CA PRO A 92 -6.83 10.91 -4.25
C PRO A 92 -7.38 9.86 -5.22
N ALA A 93 -7.97 10.31 -6.32
CA ALA A 93 -8.52 9.42 -7.36
C ALA A 93 -7.43 8.58 -8.06
N GLU A 94 -6.25 9.16 -8.29
CA GLU A 94 -5.11 8.44 -8.87
C GLU A 94 -4.53 7.45 -7.86
N SER A 95 -4.41 7.84 -6.59
CA SER A 95 -4.00 6.97 -5.49
C SER A 95 -4.91 5.75 -5.37
N LEU A 96 -6.24 5.95 -5.36
CA LEU A 96 -7.21 4.85 -5.31
C LEU A 96 -7.14 3.94 -6.53
N THR A 97 -7.05 4.51 -7.73
CA THR A 97 -6.96 3.73 -8.96
C THR A 97 -5.71 2.86 -8.98
N GLY A 98 -4.56 3.44 -8.62
CA GLY A 98 -3.30 2.72 -8.53
C GLY A 98 -3.31 1.63 -7.45
N TRP A 99 -3.90 1.92 -6.30
CA TRP A 99 -4.01 0.95 -5.21
C TRP A 99 -4.90 -0.24 -5.59
N ARG A 100 -6.09 0.00 -6.16
CA ARG A 100 -7.00 -1.06 -6.65
C ARG A 100 -6.33 -1.96 -7.69
N ALA A 101 -5.63 -1.36 -8.65
CA ALA A 101 -4.91 -2.12 -9.68
C ALA A 101 -3.78 -2.97 -9.07
N GLY A 102 -3.05 -2.43 -8.09
CA GLY A 102 -2.00 -3.15 -7.38
C GLY A 102 -2.54 -4.35 -6.60
N ARG A 103 -3.63 -4.17 -5.84
CA ARG A 103 -4.29 -5.26 -5.10
C ARG A 103 -4.76 -6.38 -6.02
N ALA A 104 -5.44 -6.04 -7.12
CA ALA A 104 -5.91 -7.05 -8.07
C ALA A 104 -4.76 -7.84 -8.72
N ALA A 105 -3.64 -7.19 -8.98
CA ALA A 105 -2.45 -7.87 -9.52
C ALA A 105 -1.79 -8.77 -8.48
N LEU A 106 -1.73 -8.36 -7.21
CA LEU A 106 -1.21 -9.16 -6.11
C LEU A 106 -2.08 -10.38 -5.85
N ASP A 107 -3.39 -10.21 -5.74
CA ASP A 107 -4.35 -11.30 -5.56
C ASP A 107 -4.22 -12.37 -6.66
N ALA A 108 -4.07 -11.96 -7.91
CA ALA A 108 -3.85 -12.87 -9.03
C ALA A 108 -2.49 -13.61 -9.00
N ALA A 109 -1.54 -13.17 -8.18
CA ALA A 109 -0.18 -13.73 -8.09
C ALA A 109 0.06 -14.59 -6.83
N LEU A 110 -0.89 -14.62 -5.89
CA LEU A 110 -0.84 -15.43 -4.67
C LEU A 110 -1.52 -16.79 -4.88
#